data_AF-A0A1F6IBW1-F1
#
_entry.id   AF-A0A1F6IBW1-F1
#
_cell.length_a   1.000
_cell.length_b   1.000
_cell.length_c   1.000
_cell.angle_alpha   90.00
_cell.angle_beta   90.00
_cell.angle_gamma   90.00
#
_symmetry.space_group_name_H-M   'P 1'
#
loop_
_entity.id
_entity.type
_entity.pdbx_description
1 polymer ?
#
loop_
_entity_poly.entity_id
_entity_poly.type
_entity_poly.pdbx_seq_one_letter_code
_entity_poly.pdbx_strand_id
1 'polypeptide(L)'
;MNLLILIIITFLGLLLRVYGIFTIPVTFDEAFNILLPKTIDLPLMIKGVAEVHPPLYFLLSHIWERFSDNLQFIRLLSIIFGVATIPSIVFVGKKILDRRIGLLAAFLFTISPSQIYYASIGRMYALAVFESTWIIYFFIQFLNKKSNIIPLSVFLLLGLYTHYFFVIYLLILNIYFFIHLKQTKTLLKSWASMNIALSFLFIPALFIIFKAEPSISVPNINLLKLPVFYIIPQIPWETIQALKIFRYYQFDFPSLVALFLSGMAFILLGIGILRTRSNNTLRFLLFTYLITPPIILLISYNFIKIAALRSFILFSPFFFLLIAAALLSFRAKIQIGLIFLSALIPLVYYLQITHYAPNELKQINNYFTKNDIVVYNDVTLFLPTKVLKPQGKHFLIFPGHLQKNAYKAINVQITKPDEIPQSDQLWYMKQETDWPPYQEQADSLENYLKKSYVEKERKTFYKLQLIKYKKIM
;
A
#
# COMPACT_ATOMS: atom_id res chain seq x y z
N MET A 1 33.59 12.47 -2.10
CA MET A 1 32.33 13.24 -1.91
C MET A 1 31.04 12.46 -2.21
N ASN A 2 30.97 11.63 -3.25
CA ASN A 2 29.67 11.07 -3.71
C ASN A 2 29.16 9.81 -3.00
N LEU A 3 30.06 8.98 -2.48
CA LEU A 3 29.66 7.81 -1.69
C LEU A 3 29.11 8.23 -0.33
N LEU A 4 29.71 9.26 0.27
CA LEU A 4 29.26 9.83 1.54
C LEU A 4 27.82 10.35 1.46
N ILE A 5 27.47 11.10 0.41
CA ILE A 5 26.08 11.59 0.22
C ILE A 5 25.11 10.42 0.08
N LEU A 6 25.46 9.38 -0.69
CA LEU A 6 24.62 8.19 -0.82
C LEU A 6 24.43 7.50 0.53
N ILE A 7 25.51 7.30 1.29
CA ILE A 7 25.46 6.69 2.64
C ILE A 7 24.55 7.51 3.55
N ILE A 8 24.68 8.84 3.56
CA ILE A 8 23.86 9.73 4.39
C ILE A 8 22.38 9.60 4.00
N ILE A 9 22.04 9.66 2.71
CA ILE A 9 20.65 9.56 2.25
C ILE A 9 20.06 8.18 2.59
N THR A 10 20.81 7.09 2.35
CA THR A 10 20.36 5.73 2.67
C THR A 10 20.21 5.53 4.18
N PHE A 11 21.14 6.03 4.98
CA PHE A 11 21.08 5.94 6.44
C PHE A 11 19.90 6.75 7.00
N LEU A 12 19.69 7.97 6.51
CA LEU A 12 18.50 8.77 6.85
C LEU A 12 17.22 8.01 6.48
N GLY A 13 17.17 7.40 5.31
CA GLY A 13 16.01 6.62 4.88
C GLY A 13 15.75 5.37 5.71
N LEU A 14 16.79 4.72 6.22
CA LEU A 14 16.68 3.64 7.19
C LEU A 14 16.10 4.16 8.51
N LEU A 15 16.66 5.24 9.08
CA LEU A 15 16.18 5.82 10.34
C LEU A 15 14.70 6.20 10.27
N LEU A 16 14.27 6.88 9.19
CA LEU A 16 12.88 7.30 9.01
C LEU A 16 11.92 6.11 8.92
N ARG A 17 12.31 5.03 8.23
CA ARG A 17 11.48 3.81 8.10
C ARG A 17 11.47 2.98 9.38
N VAL A 18 12.59 2.87 10.07
CA VAL A 18 12.67 2.21 11.38
C VAL A 18 11.80 2.94 12.40
N TYR A 19 11.83 4.27 12.41
CA TYR A 19 10.90 5.05 13.22
C TYR A 19 9.44 4.74 12.86
N GLY A 20 9.13 4.65 11.56
CA GLY A 20 7.80 4.26 11.06
C GLY A 20 7.32 2.92 11.59
N ILE A 21 8.19 1.92 11.72
CA ILE A 21 7.86 0.60 12.30
C ILE A 21 7.26 0.72 13.70
N PHE A 22 7.75 1.64 14.53
CA PHE A 22 7.32 1.80 15.93
C PHE A 22 6.06 2.66 16.08
N THR A 23 5.75 3.48 15.08
CA THR A 23 4.73 4.53 15.19
C THR A 23 3.50 4.28 14.33
N ILE A 24 3.64 3.57 13.22
CA ILE A 24 2.51 3.28 12.33
C ILE A 24 1.70 2.12 12.93
N PRO A 25 0.38 2.30 13.15
CA PRO A 25 -0.47 1.23 13.67
C PRO A 25 -0.64 0.13 12.64
N VAL A 26 -0.96 -1.08 13.12
CA VAL A 26 -1.28 -2.19 12.23
C VAL A 26 -2.62 -1.91 11.58
N THR A 27 -2.64 -1.87 10.25
CA THR A 27 -3.88 -1.73 9.48
C THR A 27 -4.53 -3.09 9.25
N PHE A 28 -5.84 -3.11 8.98
CA PHE A 28 -6.58 -4.32 8.64
C PHE A 28 -5.85 -5.18 7.60
N ASP A 29 -5.53 -4.56 6.46
CA ASP A 29 -4.90 -5.28 5.37
C ASP A 29 -3.49 -5.77 5.75
N GLU A 30 -2.76 -5.06 6.62
CA GLU A 30 -1.45 -5.50 7.12
C GLU A 30 -1.58 -6.69 8.06
N ALA A 31 -2.57 -6.72 8.94
CA ALA A 31 -2.84 -7.86 9.80
C ALA A 31 -3.09 -9.13 8.97
N PHE A 32 -3.85 -9.01 7.87
CA PHE A 32 -4.03 -10.12 6.93
C PHE A 32 -2.71 -10.63 6.34
N ASN A 33 -1.83 -9.70 5.95
CA ASN A 33 -0.48 -10.02 5.45
C ASN A 33 0.43 -10.66 6.50
N ILE A 34 0.20 -10.41 7.80
CA ILE A 34 0.98 -10.97 8.92
C ILE A 34 0.44 -12.33 9.38
N LEU A 35 -0.86 -12.57 9.30
CA LEU A 35 -1.47 -13.78 9.84
C LEU A 35 -1.50 -14.92 8.83
N LEU A 36 -1.80 -14.61 7.58
CA LEU A 36 -1.95 -15.62 6.54
C LEU A 36 -0.66 -16.41 6.28
N PRO A 37 0.55 -15.81 6.27
CA PRO A 37 1.79 -16.55 6.11
C PRO A 37 2.13 -17.50 7.27
N LYS A 38 1.43 -17.45 8.40
CA LYS A 38 1.66 -18.40 9.51
C LYS A 38 1.00 -19.75 9.31
N THR A 39 0.14 -19.87 8.30
CA THR A 39 -0.47 -21.13 7.89
C THR A 39 0.60 -22.17 7.54
N ILE A 40 0.42 -23.40 8.03
CA ILE A 40 1.31 -24.52 7.68
C ILE A 40 0.93 -25.08 6.29
N ASP A 41 -0.35 -24.98 5.91
CA ASP A 41 -0.86 -25.43 4.61
C ASP A 41 -0.59 -24.39 3.52
N LEU A 42 0.50 -24.59 2.79
CA LEU A 42 0.94 -23.69 1.71
C LEU A 42 -0.07 -23.60 0.54
N PRO A 43 -0.68 -24.69 0.04
CA PRO A 43 -1.78 -24.61 -0.91
C PRO A 43 -2.98 -23.78 -0.42
N LEU A 44 -3.38 -23.95 0.84
CA LEU A 44 -4.47 -23.15 1.43
C LEU A 44 -4.08 -21.68 1.55
N MET A 45 -2.83 -21.39 1.91
CA MET A 45 -2.27 -20.03 1.92
C MET A 45 -2.34 -19.41 0.52
N ILE A 46 -1.83 -20.11 -0.50
CA ILE A 46 -1.81 -19.60 -1.88
C ILE A 46 -3.23 -19.32 -2.37
N LYS A 47 -4.19 -20.19 -2.08
CA LYS A 47 -5.61 -19.95 -2.41
C LYS A 47 -6.15 -18.72 -1.69
N GLY A 48 -5.94 -18.60 -0.38
CA GLY A 48 -6.41 -17.45 0.39
C GLY A 48 -5.73 -16.12 0.01
N VAL A 49 -4.47 -16.15 -0.43
CA VAL A 49 -3.72 -14.97 -0.90
C VAL A 49 -4.21 -14.53 -2.27
N ALA A 50 -4.29 -15.47 -3.21
CA ALA A 50 -4.59 -15.21 -4.61
C ALA A 50 -6.03 -14.73 -4.87
N GLU A 51 -6.89 -14.77 -3.85
CA GLU A 51 -8.19 -14.08 -3.82
C GLU A 51 -8.06 -12.55 -3.78
N VAL A 52 -6.91 -12.00 -3.33
CA VAL A 52 -6.73 -10.55 -3.12
C VAL A 52 -5.44 -10.00 -3.72
N HIS A 53 -4.35 -10.76 -3.70
CA HIS A 53 -3.02 -10.35 -4.17
C HIS A 53 -2.20 -11.51 -4.75
N PRO A 54 -1.22 -11.25 -5.63
CA PRO A 54 -0.25 -12.26 -6.03
C PRO A 54 0.61 -12.80 -4.85
N PRO A 55 1.13 -14.03 -4.95
CA PRO A 55 1.69 -14.74 -3.79
C PRO A 55 3.14 -14.39 -3.42
N LEU A 56 3.94 -13.68 -4.24
CA LEU A 56 5.39 -13.56 -4.01
C LEU A 56 5.74 -12.96 -2.65
N TYR A 57 5.13 -11.82 -2.30
CA TYR A 57 5.40 -11.19 -1.02
C TYR A 57 4.96 -12.07 0.16
N PHE A 58 3.85 -12.79 0.03
CA PHE A 58 3.36 -13.70 1.07
C PHE A 58 4.28 -14.92 1.23
N LEU A 59 4.83 -15.44 0.15
CA LEU A 59 5.83 -16.51 0.18
C LEU A 59 7.13 -16.04 0.87
N LEU A 60 7.58 -14.82 0.56
CA LEU A 60 8.72 -14.22 1.25
C LEU A 60 8.43 -14.00 2.74
N SER A 61 7.24 -13.49 3.07
CA SER A 61 6.80 -13.32 4.46
C SER A 61 6.71 -14.65 5.19
N HIS A 62 6.21 -15.71 4.53
CA HIS A 62 6.10 -17.06 5.10
C HIS A 62 7.47 -17.59 5.55
N ILE A 63 8.51 -17.40 4.73
CA ILE A 63 9.88 -17.78 5.07
C ILE A 63 10.43 -16.86 6.17
N TRP A 64 10.23 -15.54 6.03
CA TRP A 64 10.72 -14.53 6.95
C TRP A 64 10.16 -14.70 8.38
N GLU A 65 8.88 -15.03 8.49
CA GLU A 65 8.19 -15.22 9.76
C GLU A 65 8.61 -16.49 10.52
N ARG A 66 9.32 -17.42 9.88
CA ARG A 66 9.91 -18.57 10.58
C ARG A 66 11.01 -18.16 11.56
N PHE A 67 11.65 -17.01 11.33
CA PHE A 67 12.73 -16.52 12.19
C PHE A 67 12.22 -15.78 13.43
N SER A 68 11.08 -15.08 13.33
CA SER A 68 10.46 -14.41 14.48
C SER A 68 9.01 -14.05 14.22
N ASP A 69 8.20 -14.21 15.25
CA ASP A 69 6.86 -13.68 15.35
C ASP A 69 6.81 -12.34 16.10
N ASN A 70 7.85 -11.52 16.07
CA ASN A 70 7.78 -10.13 16.49
C ASN A 70 7.23 -9.22 15.36
N LEU A 71 6.36 -8.23 15.67
CA LEU A 71 5.74 -7.37 14.64
C LEU A 71 6.78 -6.52 13.91
N GLN A 72 7.68 -5.90 14.68
CA GLN A 72 8.75 -5.07 14.14
C GLN A 72 9.65 -5.90 13.23
N PHE A 73 9.97 -7.13 13.61
CA PHE A 73 10.74 -8.06 12.79
C PHE A 73 10.05 -8.37 11.45
N ILE A 74 8.73 -8.62 11.43
CA ILE A 74 8.02 -8.84 10.15
C ILE A 74 8.15 -7.63 9.24
N ARG A 75 7.92 -6.43 9.80
CA ARG A 75 7.99 -5.18 9.03
C ARG A 75 9.40 -4.91 8.46
N LEU A 76 10.45 -5.53 9.00
CA LEU A 76 11.80 -5.42 8.43
C LEU A 76 11.88 -5.92 7.00
N LEU A 77 11.07 -6.91 6.60
CA LEU A 77 11.06 -7.40 5.22
C LEU A 77 10.72 -6.26 4.24
N SER A 78 9.67 -5.48 4.51
CA SER A 78 9.31 -4.30 3.71
C SER A 78 10.36 -3.19 3.82
N ILE A 79 10.97 -2.97 4.99
CA ILE A 79 12.05 -1.99 5.15
C ILE A 79 13.23 -2.33 4.24
N ILE A 80 13.64 -3.60 4.16
CA ILE A 80 14.79 -4.01 3.34
C ILE A 80 14.60 -3.54 1.90
N PHE A 81 13.44 -3.80 1.31
CA PHE A 81 13.14 -3.35 -0.05
C PHE A 81 12.97 -1.82 -0.15
N GLY A 82 12.33 -1.20 0.83
CA GLY A 82 12.16 0.26 0.88
C GLY A 82 13.48 1.02 0.98
N VAL A 83 14.44 0.50 1.75
CA VAL A 83 15.79 1.07 1.91
C VAL A 83 16.65 0.73 0.70
N ALA A 84 16.59 -0.49 0.17
CA ALA A 84 17.33 -0.90 -1.04
C ALA A 84 16.89 -0.12 -2.29
N THR A 85 15.67 0.39 -2.32
CA THR A 85 15.19 1.28 -3.38
C THR A 85 15.98 2.59 -3.44
N ILE A 86 16.44 3.13 -2.30
CA ILE A 86 17.17 4.40 -2.25
C ILE A 86 18.46 4.39 -3.09
N PRO A 87 19.43 3.48 -2.87
CA PRO A 87 20.61 3.38 -3.72
C PRO A 87 20.26 2.94 -5.15
N SER A 88 19.18 2.17 -5.33
CA SER A 88 18.70 1.79 -6.67
C SER A 88 18.28 3.02 -7.48
N ILE A 89 17.52 3.97 -6.90
CA ILE A 89 17.15 5.22 -7.58
C ILE A 89 18.39 6.05 -7.94
N VAL A 90 19.38 6.15 -7.05
CA VAL A 90 20.64 6.86 -7.36
C VAL A 90 21.36 6.20 -8.53
N PHE A 91 21.47 4.86 -8.52
CA PHE A 91 22.11 4.10 -9.58
C PHE A 91 21.39 4.27 -10.91
N VAL A 92 20.07 4.04 -10.92
CA VAL A 92 19.23 4.15 -12.11
C VAL A 92 19.30 5.57 -12.66
N GLY A 93 18.99 6.59 -11.85
CA GLY A 93 19.04 7.99 -12.28
C GLY A 93 20.41 8.39 -12.86
N LYS A 94 21.51 7.95 -12.25
CA LYS A 94 22.87 8.17 -12.79
C LYS A 94 23.07 7.52 -14.16
N LYS A 95 22.51 6.33 -14.39
CA LYS A 95 22.75 5.54 -15.62
C LYS A 95 21.88 5.98 -16.79
N ILE A 96 20.64 6.36 -16.54
CA ILE A 96 19.67 6.69 -17.62
C ILE A 96 19.48 8.19 -17.83
N LEU A 97 19.90 9.02 -16.86
CA LEU A 97 19.79 10.48 -16.89
C LEU A 97 21.13 11.10 -16.48
N ASP A 98 21.16 11.79 -15.33
CA ASP A 98 22.34 12.42 -14.76
C ASP A 98 22.47 12.03 -13.28
N ARG A 99 23.71 12.08 -12.78
CA ARG A 99 24.03 11.78 -11.39
C ARG A 99 23.26 12.65 -10.40
N ARG A 100 23.17 13.97 -10.66
CA ARG A 100 22.48 14.92 -9.76
C ARG A 100 20.99 14.61 -9.70
N ILE A 101 20.40 14.22 -10.83
CA ILE A 101 19.00 13.78 -10.91
C ILE A 101 18.80 12.54 -10.04
N GLY A 102 19.67 11.53 -10.14
CA GLY A 102 19.59 10.33 -9.31
C GLY A 102 19.69 10.62 -7.82
N LEU A 103 20.63 11.47 -7.40
CA LEU A 103 20.79 11.85 -5.99
C LEU A 103 19.59 12.63 -5.45
N LEU A 104 19.10 13.62 -6.21
CA LEU A 104 17.94 14.41 -5.80
C LEU A 104 16.66 13.56 -5.76
N ALA A 105 16.44 12.69 -6.76
CA ALA A 105 15.30 11.78 -6.77
C ALA A 105 15.31 10.83 -5.56
N ALA A 106 16.47 10.27 -5.23
CA ALA A 106 16.62 9.40 -4.06
C ALA A 106 16.40 10.17 -2.74
N PHE A 107 16.87 11.42 -2.65
CA PHE A 107 16.60 12.28 -1.49
C PHE A 107 15.10 12.54 -1.34
N LEU A 108 14.40 12.95 -2.41
CA LEU A 108 12.96 13.18 -2.40
C LEU A 108 12.17 11.90 -2.05
N PHE A 109 12.59 10.76 -2.58
CA PHE A 109 12.02 9.44 -2.21
C PHE A 109 12.24 9.12 -0.73
N THR A 110 13.43 9.41 -0.21
CA THR A 110 13.85 9.11 1.16
C THR A 110 12.94 9.79 2.18
N ILE A 111 12.63 11.06 1.95
CA ILE A 111 11.81 11.89 2.85
C ILE A 111 10.31 11.83 2.54
N SER A 112 9.89 11.03 1.54
CA SER A 112 8.50 10.97 1.10
C SER A 112 7.63 10.18 2.11
N PRO A 113 6.56 10.77 2.67
CA PRO A 113 5.69 10.13 3.65
C PRO A 113 5.05 8.85 3.16
N SER A 114 4.60 8.83 1.90
CA SER A 114 4.08 7.60 1.28
C SER A 114 5.13 6.50 1.26
N GLN A 115 6.36 6.81 0.84
CA GLN A 115 7.43 5.82 0.75
C GLN A 115 7.89 5.36 2.13
N ILE A 116 7.83 6.24 3.14
CA ILE A 116 8.10 5.87 4.53
C ILE A 116 6.98 4.97 5.04
N TYR A 117 5.71 5.37 4.89
CA TYR A 117 4.54 4.64 5.36
C TYR A 117 4.46 3.23 4.75
N TYR A 118 4.51 3.13 3.43
CA TYR A 118 4.37 1.86 2.72
C TYR A 118 5.61 0.95 2.83
N ALA A 119 6.77 1.49 3.21
CA ALA A 119 7.94 0.69 3.61
C ALA A 119 7.92 0.25 5.08
N SER A 120 7.11 0.90 5.92
CA SER A 120 7.03 0.62 7.35
C SER A 120 5.92 -0.37 7.72
N ILE A 121 4.93 -0.54 6.85
CA ILE A 121 3.93 -1.61 6.99
C ILE A 121 4.43 -2.89 6.30
N GLY A 122 4.18 -4.05 6.91
CA GLY A 122 4.61 -5.37 6.44
C GLY A 122 3.80 -5.86 5.23
N ARG A 123 3.90 -5.16 4.10
CA ARG A 123 3.17 -5.44 2.85
C ARG A 123 4.06 -5.34 1.60
N MET A 124 3.51 -5.80 0.48
CA MET A 124 4.17 -5.91 -0.82
C MET A 124 4.56 -4.59 -1.50
N TYR A 125 4.10 -3.44 -1.02
CA TYR A 125 4.30 -2.16 -1.71
C TYR A 125 5.78 -1.77 -1.87
N ALA A 126 6.59 -1.94 -0.82
CA ALA A 126 8.01 -1.63 -0.89
C ALA A 126 8.77 -2.52 -1.88
N LEU A 127 8.41 -3.81 -1.94
CA LEU A 127 8.94 -4.74 -2.94
C LEU A 127 8.54 -4.31 -4.36
N ALA A 128 7.26 -3.98 -4.58
CA ALA A 128 6.77 -3.51 -5.88
C ALA A 128 7.49 -2.24 -6.37
N VAL A 129 7.79 -1.30 -5.47
CA VAL A 129 8.54 -0.08 -5.80
C VAL A 129 10.00 -0.39 -6.14
N PHE A 130 10.62 -1.33 -5.42
CA PHE A 130 11.96 -1.80 -5.73
C PHE A 130 12.03 -2.45 -7.12
N GLU A 131 11.10 -3.36 -7.42
CA GLU A 131 11.00 -4.04 -8.71
C GLU A 131 10.75 -3.05 -9.85
N SER A 132 9.83 -2.10 -9.66
CA SER A 132 9.52 -1.10 -10.69
C SER A 132 10.73 -0.20 -11.01
N THR A 133 11.53 0.16 -10.00
CA THR A 133 12.77 0.91 -10.18
C THR A 133 13.74 0.20 -11.13
N TRP A 134 13.89 -1.13 -10.98
CA TRP A 134 14.75 -1.94 -11.85
C TRP A 134 14.14 -2.20 -13.22
N ILE A 135 12.82 -2.34 -13.32
CA ILE A 135 12.12 -2.45 -14.61
C ILE A 135 12.37 -1.22 -15.47
N ILE A 136 12.32 0.00 -14.90
CA ILE A 136 12.66 1.24 -15.61
C ILE A 136 14.04 1.14 -16.22
N TYR A 137 15.03 0.75 -15.42
CA TYR A 137 16.41 0.64 -15.84
C TYR A 137 16.57 -0.38 -16.98
N PHE A 138 16.12 -1.62 -16.78
CA PHE A 138 16.30 -2.66 -17.79
C PHE A 138 15.51 -2.40 -19.06
N PHE A 139 14.33 -1.78 -18.98
CA PHE A 139 13.58 -1.38 -20.16
C PHE A 139 14.33 -0.33 -20.99
N ILE A 140 14.86 0.72 -20.36
CA ILE A 140 15.65 1.74 -21.06
C ILE A 140 16.93 1.15 -21.64
N GLN A 141 17.62 0.28 -20.89
CA GLN A 141 18.82 -0.39 -21.38
C GLN A 141 18.52 -1.31 -22.57
N PHE A 142 17.39 -2.02 -22.54
CA PHE A 142 16.92 -2.84 -23.65
C PHE A 142 16.60 -2.01 -24.90
N LEU A 143 15.85 -0.91 -24.76
CA LEU A 143 15.55 0.02 -25.86
C LEU A 143 16.81 0.61 -26.47
N ASN A 144 17.82 0.90 -25.63
CA ASN A 144 19.11 1.41 -26.06
C ASN A 144 20.06 0.31 -26.58
N LYS A 145 19.62 -0.96 -26.67
CA LYS A 145 20.42 -2.12 -27.08
C LYS A 145 21.67 -2.37 -26.22
N LYS A 146 21.65 -1.92 -24.96
CA LYS A 146 22.73 -2.08 -23.96
C LYS A 146 22.51 -3.24 -23.00
N SER A 147 21.35 -3.91 -23.08
CA SER A 147 20.99 -5.10 -22.32
C SER A 147 20.15 -6.02 -23.19
N ASN A 148 20.23 -7.33 -22.95
CA ASN A 148 19.25 -8.27 -23.47
C ASN A 148 17.92 -8.15 -22.69
N ILE A 149 16.90 -8.89 -23.13
CA ILE A 149 15.55 -8.83 -22.56
C ILE A 149 15.41 -9.54 -21.21
N ILE A 150 16.35 -10.42 -20.85
CA ILE A 150 16.20 -11.38 -19.74
C ILE A 150 16.03 -10.67 -18.38
N PRO A 151 16.90 -9.72 -17.96
CA PRO A 151 16.71 -9.02 -16.69
C PRO A 151 15.37 -8.30 -16.61
N LEU A 152 14.91 -7.70 -17.72
CA LEU A 152 13.60 -7.07 -17.77
C LEU A 152 12.49 -8.10 -17.57
N SER A 153 12.55 -9.24 -18.25
CA SER A 153 11.59 -10.34 -18.10
C SER A 153 11.52 -10.84 -16.66
N VAL A 154 12.66 -11.01 -16.00
CA VAL A 154 12.73 -11.51 -14.61
C VAL A 154 12.03 -10.54 -13.67
N PHE A 155 12.36 -9.24 -13.71
CA PHE A 155 11.74 -8.27 -12.81
C PHE A 155 10.25 -8.05 -13.12
N LEU A 156 9.84 -8.10 -14.39
CA LEU A 156 8.42 -8.05 -14.76
C LEU A 156 7.66 -9.27 -14.22
N LEU A 157 8.24 -10.47 -14.31
CA LEU A 157 7.64 -11.68 -13.78
C LEU A 157 7.50 -11.60 -12.25
N LEU A 158 8.56 -11.22 -11.54
CA LEU A 158 8.52 -11.02 -10.09
C LEU A 158 7.45 -9.99 -9.72
N GLY A 159 7.42 -8.85 -10.41
CA GLY A 159 6.40 -7.83 -10.23
C GLY A 159 4.98 -8.35 -10.43
N LEU A 160 4.71 -9.10 -11.51
CA LEU A 160 3.40 -9.74 -11.75
C LEU A 160 2.98 -10.65 -10.58
N TYR A 161 3.95 -11.33 -9.98
CA TYR A 161 3.75 -12.16 -8.79
C TYR A 161 3.80 -11.39 -7.46
N THR A 162 4.10 -10.09 -7.46
CA THR A 162 4.05 -9.18 -6.29
C THR A 162 2.74 -8.39 -6.24
N HIS A 163 2.29 -7.82 -7.36
CA HIS A 163 1.11 -6.97 -7.42
C HIS A 163 0.44 -7.01 -8.81
N TYR A 164 -0.88 -7.19 -8.89
CA TYR A 164 -1.60 -7.28 -10.16
C TYR A 164 -1.45 -6.05 -11.08
N PHE A 165 -1.04 -4.92 -10.51
CA PHE A 165 -0.82 -3.69 -11.25
C PHE A 165 0.40 -3.74 -12.17
N PHE A 166 1.27 -4.73 -12.00
CA PHE A 166 2.31 -4.99 -13.00
C PHE A 166 1.74 -5.43 -14.36
N VAL A 167 0.48 -5.89 -14.43
CA VAL A 167 -0.23 -6.07 -15.71
C VAL A 167 -0.44 -4.71 -16.41
N ILE A 168 -0.88 -3.69 -15.65
CA ILE A 168 -1.03 -2.32 -16.15
C ILE A 168 0.33 -1.75 -16.54
N TYR A 169 1.34 -2.00 -15.73
CA TYR A 169 2.71 -1.60 -16.03
C TYR A 169 3.21 -2.21 -17.35
N LEU A 170 3.02 -3.52 -17.53
CA LEU A 170 3.37 -4.24 -18.75
C LEU A 170 2.60 -3.69 -19.96
N LEU A 171 1.31 -3.38 -19.80
CA LEU A 171 0.51 -2.74 -20.83
C LEU A 171 1.11 -1.39 -21.25
N ILE A 172 1.53 -0.55 -20.29
CA ILE A 172 2.15 0.74 -20.58
C ILE A 172 3.46 0.59 -21.34
N LEU A 173 4.31 -0.37 -20.95
CA LEU A 173 5.55 -0.66 -21.67
C LEU A 173 5.27 -1.12 -23.11
N ASN A 174 4.25 -1.97 -23.30
CA ASN A 174 3.81 -2.41 -24.63
C ASN A 174 3.35 -1.23 -25.48
N ILE A 175 2.46 -0.38 -24.96
CA ILE A 175 2.00 0.81 -25.69
C ILE A 175 3.18 1.69 -26.08
N TYR A 176 4.10 1.98 -25.15
CA TYR A 176 5.30 2.77 -25.47
C TYR A 176 6.17 2.13 -26.55
N PHE A 177 6.41 0.81 -26.45
CA PHE A 177 7.20 0.05 -27.42
C PHE A 177 6.58 0.11 -28.83
N PHE A 178 5.26 -0.04 -28.95
CA PHE A 178 4.55 0.00 -30.24
C PHE A 178 4.43 1.40 -30.82
N ILE A 179 4.24 2.45 -30.01
CA ILE A 179 4.30 3.84 -30.48
C ILE A 179 5.67 4.13 -31.14
N HIS A 180 6.74 3.53 -30.63
CA HIS A 180 8.10 3.68 -31.14
C HIS A 180 8.56 2.50 -32.00
N LEU A 181 7.62 1.76 -32.62
CA LEU A 181 7.93 0.54 -33.37
C LEU A 181 8.96 0.76 -34.50
N LYS A 182 8.96 1.93 -35.13
CA LYS A 182 9.95 2.28 -36.16
C LYS A 182 11.38 2.23 -35.61
N GLN A 183 11.58 2.71 -34.39
CA GLN A 183 12.88 2.71 -33.69
C GLN A 183 13.19 1.35 -33.05
N THR A 184 12.16 0.61 -32.61
CA THR A 184 12.31 -0.65 -31.87
C THR A 184 12.14 -1.91 -32.73
N LYS A 185 11.94 -1.80 -34.05
CA LYS A 185 11.65 -2.92 -34.96
C LYS A 185 12.63 -4.10 -34.82
N THR A 186 13.92 -3.82 -34.64
CA THR A 186 14.95 -4.85 -34.47
C THR A 186 14.81 -5.65 -33.16
N LEU A 187 14.06 -5.13 -32.20
CA LEU A 187 13.80 -5.71 -30.88
C LEU A 187 12.45 -6.46 -30.82
N LEU A 188 11.65 -6.41 -31.89
CA LEU A 188 10.28 -6.93 -31.88
C LEU A 188 10.21 -8.43 -31.55
N LYS A 189 11.14 -9.24 -32.08
CA LYS A 189 11.17 -10.68 -31.82
C LYS A 189 11.37 -10.99 -30.33
N SER A 190 12.38 -10.38 -29.71
CA SER A 190 12.66 -10.58 -28.27
C SER A 190 11.55 -9.99 -27.39
N TRP A 191 10.98 -8.86 -27.77
CA TRP A 191 9.83 -8.25 -27.08
C TRP A 191 8.58 -9.15 -27.13
N ALA A 192 8.26 -9.71 -28.29
CA ALA A 192 7.15 -10.64 -28.47
C ALA A 192 7.38 -11.93 -27.68
N SER A 193 8.58 -12.52 -27.76
CA SER A 193 8.94 -13.71 -26.99
C SER A 193 8.83 -13.48 -25.48
N MET A 194 9.24 -12.32 -24.97
CA MET A 194 9.05 -11.98 -23.55
C MET A 194 7.57 -11.93 -23.19
N ASN A 195 6.73 -11.23 -23.96
CA ASN A 195 5.31 -11.12 -23.63
C ASN A 195 4.60 -12.48 -23.66
N ILE A 196 4.94 -13.35 -24.62
CA ILE A 196 4.43 -14.72 -24.68
C ILE A 196 4.87 -15.51 -23.44
N ALA A 197 6.16 -15.45 -23.09
CA ALA A 197 6.70 -16.15 -21.93
C ALA A 197 6.06 -15.66 -20.62
N LEU A 198 5.95 -14.34 -20.42
CA LEU A 198 5.28 -13.75 -19.26
C LEU A 198 3.81 -14.15 -19.19
N SER A 199 3.11 -14.13 -20.32
CA SER A 199 1.69 -14.54 -20.37
C SER A 199 1.56 -16.00 -19.96
N PHE A 200 2.36 -16.89 -20.56
CA PHE A 200 2.36 -18.32 -20.24
C PHE A 200 2.66 -18.59 -18.77
N LEU A 201 3.72 -17.96 -18.24
CA LEU A 201 4.11 -18.12 -16.83
C LEU A 201 3.08 -17.53 -15.87
N PHE A 202 2.29 -16.53 -16.29
CA PHE A 202 1.26 -15.91 -15.45
C PHE A 202 -0.12 -16.60 -15.55
N ILE A 203 -0.32 -17.56 -16.46
CA ILE A 203 -1.57 -18.34 -16.59
C ILE A 203 -2.03 -18.95 -15.25
N PRO A 204 -1.17 -19.59 -14.45
CA PRO A 204 -1.60 -20.18 -13.17
C PRO A 204 -2.17 -19.12 -12.22
N ALA A 205 -1.57 -17.93 -12.17
CA ALA A 205 -2.07 -16.84 -11.35
C ALA A 205 -3.43 -16.34 -11.86
N LEU A 206 -3.61 -16.20 -13.17
CA LEU A 206 -4.91 -15.84 -13.77
C LEU A 206 -6.01 -16.84 -13.42
N PHE A 207 -5.72 -18.14 -13.49
CA PHE A 207 -6.69 -19.17 -13.16
C PHE A 207 -7.17 -19.08 -11.70
N ILE A 208 -6.27 -18.74 -10.78
CA ILE A 208 -6.63 -18.57 -9.38
C ILE A 208 -7.46 -17.29 -9.18
N ILE A 209 -7.11 -16.18 -9.84
CA ILE A 209 -7.88 -14.92 -9.80
C ILE A 209 -9.30 -15.13 -10.33
N PHE A 210 -9.46 -15.80 -11.48
CA PHE A 210 -10.79 -16.03 -12.06
C PHE A 210 -11.67 -16.97 -11.24
N LYS A 211 -11.07 -17.82 -10.41
CA LYS A 211 -11.79 -18.69 -9.47
C LYS A 211 -12.07 -18.03 -8.13
N ALA A 212 -11.43 -16.91 -7.82
CA ALA A 212 -11.73 -16.14 -6.62
C ALA A 212 -13.09 -15.46 -6.78
N GLU A 213 -14.02 -15.72 -5.85
CA GLU A 213 -15.30 -15.02 -5.84
C GLU A 213 -15.05 -13.56 -5.46
N PRO A 214 -15.64 -12.55 -6.14
CA PRO A 214 -15.46 -11.15 -5.75
C PRO A 214 -16.10 -10.90 -4.38
N SER A 215 -15.29 -10.75 -3.34
CA SER A 215 -15.77 -10.61 -1.96
C SER A 215 -16.16 -9.19 -1.54
N ILE A 216 -15.81 -8.16 -2.30
CA ILE A 216 -16.08 -6.79 -1.87
C ILE A 216 -16.62 -5.98 -3.04
N SER A 217 -17.87 -5.54 -2.92
CA SER A 217 -18.38 -4.40 -3.64
C SER A 217 -17.61 -3.17 -3.16
N VAL A 218 -16.54 -2.81 -3.89
CA VAL A 218 -15.78 -1.60 -3.57
C VAL A 218 -16.76 -0.42 -3.60
N PRO A 219 -16.78 0.44 -2.56
CA PRO A 219 -17.66 1.60 -2.50
C PRO A 219 -17.60 2.39 -3.81
N ASN A 220 -18.72 3.00 -4.23
CA ASN A 220 -18.71 3.87 -5.41
C ASN A 220 -17.71 5.00 -5.19
N ILE A 221 -16.61 4.96 -5.95
CA ILE A 221 -15.58 5.98 -5.91
C ILE A 221 -16.15 7.21 -6.63
N ASN A 222 -16.28 8.32 -5.90
CA ASN A 222 -16.56 9.61 -6.50
C ASN A 222 -15.40 9.98 -7.45
N LEU A 223 -15.69 10.09 -8.75
CA LEU A 223 -14.73 10.39 -9.84
C LEU A 223 -13.88 11.65 -9.56
N LEU A 224 -14.39 12.59 -8.75
CA LEU A 224 -13.72 13.81 -8.32
C LEU A 224 -12.53 13.59 -7.35
N LYS A 225 -12.36 12.41 -6.74
CA LYS A 225 -11.33 12.13 -5.72
C LYS A 225 -9.99 11.63 -6.27
N LEU A 226 -9.93 11.32 -7.57
CA LEU A 226 -8.80 10.66 -8.24
C LEU A 226 -7.73 11.59 -8.85
N PRO A 227 -8.05 12.83 -9.32
CA PRO A 227 -7.05 13.72 -9.94
C PRO A 227 -6.03 14.33 -8.97
N VAL A 228 -6.39 14.57 -7.70
CA VAL A 228 -5.53 15.29 -6.73
C VAL A 228 -4.31 14.46 -6.31
N PHE A 229 -4.49 13.15 -6.14
CA PHE A 229 -3.42 12.27 -5.67
C PHE A 229 -2.37 11.95 -6.73
N TYR A 230 -2.79 11.86 -7.99
CA TYR A 230 -1.86 11.55 -9.06
C TYR A 230 -0.77 12.63 -9.23
N ILE A 231 -1.08 13.85 -8.80
CA ILE A 231 -0.18 14.99 -8.80
C ILE A 231 0.79 14.94 -7.60
N ILE A 232 0.47 14.19 -6.53
CA ILE A 232 1.26 14.08 -5.30
C ILE A 232 1.33 12.63 -4.80
N PRO A 233 2.22 11.78 -5.33
CA PRO A 233 2.57 10.52 -4.67
C PRO A 233 3.30 10.72 -3.33
N GLN A 234 3.47 11.95 -2.82
CA GLN A 234 4.07 12.20 -1.51
C GLN A 234 3.10 12.00 -0.33
N ILE A 235 1.78 12.03 -0.54
CA ILE A 235 0.79 11.99 0.54
C ILE A 235 0.04 10.65 0.52
N PRO A 236 0.14 9.78 1.54
CA PRO A 236 -0.64 8.55 1.65
C PRO A 236 -2.15 8.77 1.51
N TRP A 237 -2.90 7.74 1.12
CA TRP A 237 -4.37 7.84 1.02
C TRP A 237 -5.06 8.00 2.36
N GLU A 238 -4.51 7.28 3.32
CA GLU A 238 -4.90 7.25 4.70
C GLU A 238 -4.87 8.68 5.27
N THR A 239 -4.00 9.55 4.75
CA THR A 239 -3.99 11.00 4.99
C THR A 239 -5.26 11.70 4.53
N ILE A 240 -5.63 11.52 3.27
CA ILE A 240 -6.77 12.23 2.67
C ILE A 240 -8.08 11.76 3.31
N GLN A 241 -8.17 10.48 3.66
CA GLN A 241 -9.30 9.95 4.41
C GLN A 241 -9.36 10.51 5.84
N ALA A 242 -8.22 10.63 6.53
CA ALA A 242 -8.14 11.16 7.88
C ALA A 242 -8.47 12.65 7.95
N LEU A 243 -8.10 13.44 6.92
CA LEU A 243 -8.27 14.90 6.89
C LEU A 243 -9.73 15.37 6.72
N LYS A 244 -10.75 14.50 6.76
CA LYS A 244 -12.19 14.86 6.64
C LYS A 244 -12.56 15.74 5.42
N ILE A 245 -11.66 15.89 4.44
CA ILE A 245 -11.74 16.79 3.27
C ILE A 245 -13.04 16.65 2.48
N PHE A 246 -13.63 15.45 2.47
CA PHE A 246 -14.80 15.14 1.65
C PHE A 246 -16.10 15.01 2.43
N ARG A 247 -16.11 15.30 3.73
CA ARG A 247 -17.24 14.92 4.57
C ARG A 247 -18.11 16.07 5.04
N TYR A 248 -17.55 17.24 5.31
CA TYR A 248 -18.29 18.43 5.71
C TYR A 248 -17.56 19.68 5.21
N TYR A 249 -18.30 20.64 4.65
CA TYR A 249 -17.85 21.84 3.95
C TYR A 249 -17.02 22.83 4.79
N GLN A 250 -15.80 22.48 5.22
CA GLN A 250 -14.79 23.46 5.63
C GLN A 250 -13.41 22.95 5.21
N PHE A 251 -12.78 23.63 4.24
CA PHE A 251 -11.37 23.40 3.94
C PHE A 251 -10.56 23.82 5.18
N ASP A 252 -9.95 22.86 5.88
CA ASP A 252 -8.98 23.20 6.90
C ASP A 252 -7.68 23.74 6.24
N PHE A 253 -6.92 24.53 6.99
CA PHE A 253 -5.67 25.13 6.49
C PHE A 253 -4.69 24.10 5.89
N PRO A 254 -4.48 22.90 6.47
CA PRO A 254 -3.69 21.84 5.87
C PRO A 254 -4.16 21.42 4.46
N SER A 255 -5.47 21.36 4.22
CA SER A 255 -6.04 20.97 2.93
C SER A 255 -5.82 22.02 1.84
N LEU A 256 -5.89 23.32 2.20
CA LEU A 256 -5.55 24.41 1.28
C LEU A 256 -4.06 24.41 0.92
N VAL A 257 -3.20 24.12 1.90
CA VAL A 257 -1.75 23.96 1.71
C VAL A 257 -1.46 22.79 0.78
N ALA A 258 -2.11 21.63 0.98
CA ALA A 258 -1.95 20.46 0.10
C ALA A 258 -2.43 20.72 -1.34
N LEU A 259 -3.55 21.40 -1.52
CA LEU A 259 -4.09 21.75 -2.85
C LEU A 259 -3.19 22.76 -3.58
N PHE A 260 -2.71 23.79 -2.89
CA PHE A 260 -1.77 24.77 -3.44
C PHE A 260 -0.47 24.10 -3.90
N LEU A 261 0.06 23.17 -3.09
CA LEU A 261 1.28 22.43 -3.40
C LEU A 261 1.06 21.41 -4.53
N SER A 262 -0.16 20.87 -4.65
CA SER A 262 -0.58 20.07 -5.82
C SER A 262 -0.50 20.92 -7.08
N GLY A 263 -1.06 22.12 -7.04
CA GLY A 263 -0.99 23.08 -8.15
C GLY A 263 0.45 23.41 -8.53
N MET A 264 1.32 23.66 -7.55
CA MET A 264 2.75 23.90 -7.79
C MET A 264 3.46 22.69 -8.39
N ALA A 265 3.27 21.49 -7.84
CA ALA A 265 3.88 20.25 -8.37
C ALA A 265 3.42 19.99 -9.81
N PHE A 266 2.14 20.22 -10.12
CA PHE A 266 1.58 20.11 -11.46
C PHE A 266 2.21 21.13 -12.43
N ILE A 267 2.38 22.38 -12.00
CA ILE A 267 3.05 23.42 -12.78
C ILE A 267 4.53 23.08 -13.01
N LEU A 268 5.23 22.59 -11.99
CA LEU A 268 6.64 22.17 -12.11
C LEU A 268 6.81 20.96 -13.01
N LEU A 269 5.88 20.00 -12.94
CA LEU A 269 5.79 18.89 -13.89
C LEU A 269 5.55 19.44 -15.30
N GLY A 270 4.60 20.36 -15.49
CA GLY A 270 4.33 21.04 -16.76
C GLY A 270 5.55 21.75 -17.36
N ILE A 271 6.32 22.46 -16.53
CA ILE A 271 7.55 23.15 -16.96
C ILE A 271 8.66 22.14 -17.27
N GLY A 272 8.80 21.09 -16.45
CA GLY A 272 9.70 19.98 -16.71
C GLY A 272 9.40 19.32 -18.07
N ILE A 273 8.13 19.01 -18.32
CA ILE A 273 7.61 18.45 -19.58
C ILE A 273 8.04 19.28 -20.80
N LEU A 274 7.91 20.60 -20.71
CA LEU A 274 8.26 21.51 -21.82
C LEU A 274 9.77 21.55 -22.07
N ARG A 275 10.58 21.46 -21.01
CA ARG A 275 12.05 21.56 -21.09
C ARG A 275 12.77 20.25 -21.37
N THR A 276 12.13 19.10 -21.14
CA THR A 276 12.76 17.78 -21.32
C THR A 276 12.47 17.11 -22.67
N ARG A 277 11.86 17.84 -23.62
CA ARG A 277 11.43 17.31 -24.92
C ARG A 277 12.55 16.67 -25.76
N SER A 278 13.80 17.10 -25.59
CA SER A 278 14.93 16.56 -26.34
C SER A 278 15.37 15.16 -25.88
N ASN A 279 15.15 14.78 -24.62
CA ASN A 279 15.65 13.53 -24.07
C ASN A 279 14.62 12.38 -24.17
N ASN A 280 14.95 11.32 -24.91
CA ASN A 280 14.09 10.13 -25.08
C ASN A 280 13.72 9.48 -23.74
N THR A 281 14.66 9.40 -22.78
CA THR A 281 14.42 8.82 -21.47
C THR A 281 13.36 9.62 -20.70
N LEU A 282 13.48 10.95 -20.68
CA LEU A 282 12.52 11.80 -19.96
C LEU A 282 11.14 11.77 -20.63
N ARG A 283 11.09 11.66 -21.96
CA ARG A 283 9.84 11.41 -22.70
C ARG A 283 9.19 10.09 -22.33
N PHE A 284 9.97 9.02 -22.18
CA PHE A 284 9.47 7.73 -21.69
C PHE A 284 8.91 7.85 -20.27
N LEU A 285 9.69 8.39 -19.34
CA LEU A 285 9.25 8.53 -17.94
C LEU A 285 7.96 9.36 -17.86
N LEU A 286 7.90 10.44 -18.64
CA LEU A 286 6.72 11.30 -18.73
C LEU A 286 5.52 10.58 -19.32
N PHE A 287 5.71 9.85 -20.43
CA PHE A 287 4.66 9.06 -21.05
C PHE A 287 4.08 8.07 -20.04
N THR A 288 4.94 7.29 -19.38
CA THR A 288 4.53 6.31 -18.37
C THR A 288 3.80 6.96 -17.22
N TYR A 289 4.28 8.11 -16.75
CA TYR A 289 3.55 8.93 -15.81
C TYR A 289 2.15 9.23 -16.41
N LEU A 290 2.03 10.14 -17.38
CA LEU A 290 0.74 10.66 -17.84
C LEU A 290 -0.30 9.59 -18.24
N ILE A 291 0.13 8.45 -18.79
CA ILE A 291 -0.78 7.39 -19.24
C ILE A 291 -1.28 6.48 -18.10
N THR A 292 -0.57 6.43 -16.98
CA THR A 292 -0.90 5.52 -15.86
C THR A 292 -2.30 5.77 -15.28
N PRO A 293 -2.71 7.01 -14.93
CA PRO A 293 -4.03 7.25 -14.35
C PRO A 293 -5.18 7.00 -15.30
N PRO A 294 -5.16 7.50 -16.55
CA PRO A 294 -6.24 7.20 -17.49
C PRO A 294 -6.47 5.69 -17.62
N ILE A 295 -5.40 4.89 -17.69
CA ILE A 295 -5.53 3.42 -17.78
C ILE A 295 -6.10 2.84 -16.48
N ILE A 296 -5.57 3.20 -15.32
CA ILE A 296 -6.09 2.70 -14.03
C ILE A 296 -7.56 3.08 -13.88
N LEU A 297 -7.94 4.31 -14.21
CA LEU A 297 -9.31 4.82 -14.14
C LEU A 297 -10.23 4.11 -15.12
N LEU A 298 -9.80 3.93 -16.36
CA LEU A 298 -10.55 3.21 -17.39
C LEU A 298 -10.82 1.77 -16.94
N ILE A 299 -9.80 1.08 -16.45
CA ILE A 299 -9.94 -0.29 -15.95
C ILE A 299 -10.86 -0.32 -14.72
N SER A 300 -10.68 0.66 -13.82
CA SER A 300 -11.46 0.76 -12.58
C SER A 300 -12.94 1.02 -12.78
N TYR A 301 -13.26 1.81 -13.79
CA TYR A 301 -14.63 2.17 -14.14
C TYR A 301 -15.34 1.02 -14.87
N ASN A 302 -14.66 0.35 -15.82
CA ASN A 302 -15.32 -0.58 -16.73
C ASN A 302 -15.23 -2.06 -16.32
N PHE A 303 -14.23 -2.47 -15.54
CA PHE A 303 -13.97 -3.89 -15.29
C PHE A 303 -13.96 -4.26 -13.82
N ILE A 304 -13.02 -3.70 -13.05
CA ILE A 304 -12.81 -4.08 -11.65
C ILE A 304 -12.44 -2.81 -10.90
N LYS A 305 -13.15 -2.46 -9.82
CA LYS A 305 -12.89 -1.28 -9.00
C LYS A 305 -11.53 -1.38 -8.27
N ILE A 306 -10.44 -1.11 -8.98
CA ILE A 306 -9.05 -1.24 -8.50
C ILE A 306 -8.39 0.10 -8.17
N ALA A 307 -9.07 1.22 -8.45
CA ALA A 307 -8.57 2.56 -8.20
C ALA A 307 -8.54 2.87 -6.69
N ALA A 308 -7.50 2.39 -6.03
CA ALA A 308 -7.08 2.86 -4.72
C ALA A 308 -5.80 3.69 -4.88
N LEU A 309 -5.51 4.61 -3.99
CA LEU A 309 -4.31 5.42 -4.11
C LEU A 309 -3.01 4.62 -3.99
N ARG A 310 -2.99 3.57 -3.16
CA ARG A 310 -1.87 2.61 -3.09
C ARG A 310 -1.52 1.99 -4.44
N SER A 311 -2.45 2.00 -5.39
CA SER A 311 -2.25 1.54 -6.76
C SER A 311 -1.21 2.31 -7.57
N PHE A 312 -0.95 3.57 -7.21
CA PHE A 312 0.00 4.41 -7.97
C PHE A 312 1.41 4.37 -7.38
N ILE A 313 1.60 3.80 -6.18
CA ILE A 313 2.90 3.88 -5.50
C ILE A 313 4.01 3.19 -6.30
N LEU A 314 3.69 2.11 -6.99
CA LEU A 314 4.64 1.38 -7.82
C LEU A 314 5.18 2.23 -8.99
N PHE A 315 4.48 3.29 -9.39
CA PHE A 315 4.93 4.23 -10.42
C PHE A 315 5.67 5.45 -9.83
N SER A 316 5.83 5.52 -8.50
CA SER A 316 6.51 6.64 -7.85
C SER A 316 7.99 6.84 -8.24
N PRO A 317 8.81 5.81 -8.59
CA PRO A 317 10.18 6.06 -9.02
C PRO A 317 10.27 6.95 -10.27
N PHE A 318 9.32 6.82 -11.22
CA PHE A 318 9.22 7.69 -12.40
C PHE A 318 9.01 9.15 -11.99
N PHE A 319 8.08 9.36 -11.07
CA PHE A 319 7.75 10.69 -10.56
C PHE A 319 8.96 11.37 -9.91
N PHE A 320 9.68 10.67 -9.03
CA PHE A 320 10.84 11.26 -8.36
C PHE A 320 11.96 11.61 -9.34
N LEU A 321 12.21 10.77 -10.34
CA LEU A 321 13.19 11.06 -11.40
C LEU A 321 12.77 12.26 -12.27
N LEU A 322 11.48 12.35 -12.64
CA LEU A 322 10.94 13.47 -13.42
C LEU A 322 10.98 14.79 -12.65
N ILE A 323 10.54 14.80 -11.39
CA ILE A 323 10.59 15.99 -10.56
C ILE A 323 12.02 16.42 -10.28
N ALA A 324 12.92 15.49 -9.99
CA ALA A 324 14.33 15.84 -9.82
C ALA A 324 14.92 16.48 -11.09
N ALA A 325 14.60 15.94 -12.27
CA ALA A 325 15.01 16.53 -13.54
C ALA A 325 14.40 17.93 -13.76
N ALA A 326 13.12 18.11 -13.44
CA ALA A 326 12.44 19.39 -13.56
C ALA A 326 13.03 20.44 -12.60
N LEU A 327 13.21 20.10 -11.32
CA LEU A 327 13.78 20.98 -10.30
C LEU A 327 15.19 21.44 -10.68
N LEU A 328 16.05 20.52 -11.13
CA LEU A 328 17.41 20.85 -11.53
C LEU A 328 17.49 21.76 -12.78
N SER A 329 16.38 21.95 -13.51
CA SER A 329 16.29 22.91 -14.60
C SER A 329 16.07 24.37 -14.16
N PHE A 330 15.75 24.61 -12.88
CA PHE A 330 15.56 25.95 -12.32
C PHE A 330 16.83 26.50 -11.67
N ARG A 331 16.85 27.80 -11.34
CA ARG A 331 17.96 28.42 -10.58
C ARG A 331 17.98 27.91 -9.13
N ALA A 332 19.16 27.81 -8.52
CA ALA A 332 19.38 27.20 -7.19
C ALA A 332 18.48 27.78 -6.07
N LYS A 333 18.23 29.10 -6.05
CA LYS A 333 17.34 29.72 -5.04
C LYS A 333 15.89 29.19 -5.11
N ILE A 334 15.39 28.93 -6.32
CA ILE A 334 14.04 28.38 -6.55
C ILE A 334 14.02 26.89 -6.16
N GLN A 335 15.09 26.15 -6.46
CA GLN A 335 15.23 24.74 -6.08
C GLN A 335 15.11 24.55 -4.57
N ILE A 336 15.84 25.36 -3.79
CA ILE A 336 15.85 25.27 -2.32
C ILE A 336 14.46 25.52 -1.74
N GLY A 337 13.74 26.55 -2.22
CA GLY A 337 12.38 26.83 -1.78
C GLY A 337 11.40 25.68 -2.07
N LEU A 338 11.50 25.06 -3.24
CA LEU A 338 10.65 23.94 -3.63
C LEU A 338 10.95 22.64 -2.86
N ILE A 339 12.23 22.36 -2.62
CA ILE A 339 12.67 21.21 -1.81
C ILE A 339 12.24 21.39 -0.35
N PHE A 340 12.37 22.62 0.19
CA PHE A 340 11.96 22.94 1.55
C PHE A 340 10.44 22.77 1.72
N LEU A 341 9.64 23.27 0.76
CA LEU A 341 8.19 23.05 0.75
C LEU A 341 7.81 21.57 0.65
N SER A 342 8.50 20.79 -0.20
CA SER A 342 8.24 19.35 -0.30
C SER A 342 8.68 18.56 0.94
N ALA A 343 9.58 19.10 1.76
CA ALA A 343 10.02 18.50 3.02
C ALA A 343 9.13 18.92 4.21
N LEU A 344 8.53 20.12 4.17
CA LEU A 344 7.65 20.63 5.23
C LEU A 344 6.32 19.87 5.30
N ILE A 345 5.75 19.48 4.15
CA ILE A 345 4.48 18.75 4.07
C ILE A 345 4.57 17.37 4.76
N PRO A 346 5.63 16.57 4.51
CA PRO A 346 5.92 15.35 5.27
C PRO A 346 5.98 15.55 6.78
N LEU A 347 6.66 16.62 7.22
CA LEU A 347 6.88 16.91 8.63
C LEU A 347 5.56 17.27 9.33
N VAL A 348 4.75 18.14 8.73
CA VAL A 348 3.43 18.51 9.24
C VAL A 348 2.51 17.29 9.32
N TYR A 349 2.57 16.40 8.31
CA TYR A 349 1.72 15.21 8.30
C TYR A 349 2.19 14.11 9.27
N TYR A 350 3.50 13.94 9.45
CA TYR A 350 4.07 13.07 10.46
C TYR A 350 3.63 13.46 11.87
N LEU A 351 3.60 14.77 12.16
CA LEU A 351 3.08 15.30 13.43
C LEU A 351 1.57 15.02 13.59
N GLN A 352 0.82 14.87 12.50
CA GLN A 352 -0.61 14.52 12.55
C GLN A 352 -0.85 13.01 12.70
N ILE A 353 -0.15 12.12 11.98
CA ILE A 353 -0.33 10.66 12.15
C ILE A 353 0.03 10.22 13.57
N THR A 354 1.11 10.75 14.15
CA THR A 354 1.49 10.45 15.53
C THR A 354 0.42 10.87 16.54
N HIS A 355 -0.42 11.84 16.19
CA HIS A 355 -1.59 12.26 16.98
C HIS A 355 -2.85 11.41 16.72
N TYR A 356 -3.01 10.83 15.53
CA TYR A 356 -4.22 10.09 15.10
C TYR A 356 -4.08 8.56 15.05
N ALA A 357 -2.88 8.01 15.22
CA ALA A 357 -2.69 6.57 15.38
C ALA A 357 -3.30 6.10 16.72
N PRO A 358 -3.99 4.95 16.77
CA PRO A 358 -4.87 4.52 17.84
C PRO A 358 -4.10 4.20 19.12
N ASN A 359 -3.83 5.22 19.92
CA ASN A 359 -3.57 5.05 21.35
C ASN A 359 -4.72 4.29 22.03
N GLU A 360 -5.92 4.39 21.48
CA GLU A 360 -7.15 3.72 21.89
C GLU A 360 -7.02 2.20 21.96
N LEU A 361 -6.40 1.55 20.96
CA LEU A 361 -6.30 0.08 20.94
C LEU A 361 -5.30 -0.44 21.97
N LYS A 362 -4.19 0.29 22.21
CA LYS A 362 -3.26 -0.02 23.31
C LYS A 362 -3.95 0.15 24.66
N GLN A 363 -4.78 1.18 24.81
CA GLN A 363 -5.56 1.41 26.03
C GLN A 363 -6.63 0.32 26.23
N ILE A 364 -7.31 -0.11 25.16
CA ILE A 364 -8.34 -1.15 25.19
C ILE A 364 -7.77 -2.50 25.64
N ASN A 365 -6.54 -2.81 25.22
CA ASN A 365 -5.87 -4.07 25.59
C ASN A 365 -5.76 -4.28 27.11
N ASN A 366 -5.66 -3.21 27.88
CA ASN A 366 -5.53 -3.28 29.33
C ASN A 366 -6.84 -3.68 30.05
N TYR A 367 -7.97 -3.72 29.34
CA TYR A 367 -9.26 -4.11 29.92
C TYR A 367 -9.52 -5.62 29.86
N PHE A 368 -8.76 -6.37 29.07
CA PHE A 368 -8.98 -7.81 28.89
C PHE A 368 -8.09 -8.66 29.79
N THR A 369 -8.67 -9.72 30.32
CA THR A 369 -7.98 -10.80 31.03
C THR A 369 -7.89 -12.05 30.15
N LYS A 370 -7.03 -13.00 30.54
CA LYS A 370 -6.81 -14.25 29.77
C LYS A 370 -8.07 -15.13 29.59
N ASN A 371 -9.10 -14.93 30.41
CA ASN A 371 -10.32 -15.74 30.40
C ASN A 371 -11.51 -15.03 29.74
N ASP A 372 -11.35 -13.78 29.32
CA ASP A 372 -12.44 -13.03 28.71
C ASP A 372 -12.78 -13.56 27.32
N ILE A 373 -14.07 -13.72 27.05
CA ILE A 373 -14.59 -13.92 25.71
C ILE A 373 -14.78 -12.54 25.09
N VAL A 374 -14.07 -12.28 23.99
CA VAL A 374 -14.20 -11.02 23.24
C VAL A 374 -14.83 -11.31 21.88
N VAL A 375 -15.96 -10.65 21.64
CA VAL A 375 -16.75 -10.71 20.41
C VAL A 375 -16.47 -9.45 19.59
N TYR A 376 -16.13 -9.65 18.32
CA TYR A 376 -15.84 -8.58 17.37
C TYR A 376 -16.88 -8.56 16.27
N ASN A 377 -17.37 -7.36 15.93
CA ASN A 377 -18.20 -7.15 14.75
C ASN A 377 -17.45 -6.41 13.62
N ASP A 378 -16.25 -5.89 13.87
CA ASP A 378 -15.51 -5.18 12.84
C ASP A 378 -14.37 -6.05 12.31
N VAL A 379 -14.42 -6.31 11.01
CA VAL A 379 -13.34 -7.01 10.33
C VAL A 379 -12.12 -6.11 10.17
N THR A 380 -12.28 -4.80 10.05
CA THR A 380 -11.17 -3.83 9.95
C THR A 380 -10.33 -3.71 11.22
N LEU A 381 -10.89 -4.12 12.36
CA LEU A 381 -10.23 -3.99 13.65
C LEU A 381 -9.23 -5.07 13.98
N PHE A 382 -8.99 -6.05 13.09
CA PHE A 382 -8.09 -7.20 13.27
C PHE A 382 -6.98 -6.87 14.27
N LEU A 383 -7.29 -7.14 15.54
CA LEU A 383 -6.45 -6.61 16.60
C LEU A 383 -5.07 -7.18 16.38
N PRO A 384 -4.01 -6.42 16.66
CA PRO A 384 -2.64 -6.88 16.46
C PRO A 384 -2.46 -8.19 17.23
N THR A 385 -2.54 -9.30 16.51
CA THR A 385 -2.61 -10.67 17.04
C THR A 385 -1.20 -11.19 17.35
N LYS A 386 -0.38 -10.25 17.81
CA LYS A 386 0.92 -10.39 18.48
C LYS A 386 0.99 -9.57 19.78
N VAL A 387 0.10 -8.60 20.01
CA VAL A 387 -0.03 -7.85 21.28
C VAL A 387 -1.08 -8.48 22.21
N LEU A 388 -1.94 -9.33 21.65
CA LEU A 388 -2.76 -10.28 22.38
C LEU A 388 -2.30 -11.71 22.03
N LYS A 389 -1.49 -12.32 22.90
CA LYS A 389 -1.22 -13.76 22.91
C LYS A 389 -1.19 -14.22 24.39
N PRO A 390 -1.55 -15.47 24.72
CA PRO A 390 -2.74 -16.23 24.30
C PRO A 390 -3.40 -16.97 25.49
N GLN A 391 -4.74 -16.96 25.58
CA GLN A 391 -5.58 -18.04 26.18
C GLN A 391 -7.11 -17.74 26.12
N GLY A 392 -7.53 -16.50 25.83
CA GLY A 392 -8.95 -16.17 25.63
C GLY A 392 -9.48 -16.70 24.30
N LYS A 393 -10.64 -17.37 24.30
CA LYS A 393 -11.28 -17.84 23.07
C LYS A 393 -11.92 -16.64 22.35
N HIS A 394 -11.45 -16.35 21.14
CA HIS A 394 -11.95 -15.25 20.32
C HIS A 394 -12.91 -15.79 19.26
N PHE A 395 -14.07 -15.16 19.14
CA PHE A 395 -15.09 -15.55 18.17
C PHE A 395 -15.33 -14.39 17.22
N LEU A 396 -15.17 -14.66 15.92
CA LEU A 396 -15.63 -13.74 14.89
C LEU A 396 -17.06 -14.12 14.56
N ILE A 397 -17.99 -13.22 14.85
CA ILE A 397 -19.40 -13.48 14.59
C ILE A 397 -19.75 -12.86 13.26
N PHE A 398 -20.26 -13.70 12.36
CA PHE A 398 -20.64 -13.36 11.01
C PHE A 398 -19.58 -12.49 10.31
N PRO A 399 -18.57 -13.10 9.65
CA PRO A 399 -17.81 -12.31 8.71
C PRO A 399 -18.84 -11.70 7.77
N GLY A 400 -18.80 -10.39 7.59
CA GLY A 400 -19.40 -9.80 6.41
C GLY A 400 -18.78 -10.45 5.16
N HIS A 401 -18.74 -9.70 4.06
CA HIS A 401 -18.42 -10.25 2.75
C HIS A 401 -16.99 -10.84 2.55
N LEU A 402 -16.16 -11.02 3.58
CA LEU A 402 -14.84 -11.66 3.51
C LEU A 402 -14.92 -13.20 3.47
N GLN A 403 -13.99 -13.83 2.74
CA GLN A 403 -14.14 -15.20 2.24
C GLN A 403 -13.73 -16.29 3.25
N LYS A 404 -14.46 -17.41 3.26
CA LYS A 404 -14.30 -18.54 4.19
C LYS A 404 -12.88 -19.13 4.21
N ASN A 405 -12.13 -19.09 3.10
CA ASN A 405 -10.81 -19.70 2.99
C ASN A 405 -9.73 -18.91 3.74
N ALA A 406 -9.75 -17.59 3.59
CA ALA A 406 -8.90 -16.66 4.31
C ALA A 406 -8.99 -16.84 5.83
N TYR A 407 -10.20 -16.97 6.38
CA TYR A 407 -10.44 -17.19 7.81
C TYR A 407 -9.99 -18.56 8.30
N LYS A 408 -10.26 -19.62 7.52
CA LYS A 408 -9.78 -20.97 7.82
C LYS A 408 -8.25 -21.01 7.90
N ALA A 409 -7.59 -20.33 6.99
CA ALA A 409 -6.14 -20.27 6.93
C ALA A 409 -5.56 -19.64 8.22
N ILE A 410 -6.09 -18.51 8.68
CA ILE A 410 -5.62 -17.84 9.90
C ILE A 410 -6.15 -18.46 11.22
N ASN A 411 -6.81 -19.63 11.16
CA ASN A 411 -7.38 -20.36 12.30
C ASN A 411 -8.34 -19.51 13.18
N VAL A 412 -9.10 -18.60 12.57
CA VAL A 412 -10.15 -17.83 13.25
C VAL A 412 -11.45 -18.63 13.22
N GLN A 413 -12.05 -18.88 14.38
CA GLN A 413 -13.37 -19.53 14.47
C GLN A 413 -14.46 -18.52 14.11
N ILE A 414 -15.11 -18.76 12.98
CA ILE A 414 -16.35 -18.10 12.61
C ILE A 414 -17.48 -18.82 13.32
N THR A 415 -18.30 -18.10 14.07
CA THR A 415 -19.41 -18.67 14.81
C THR A 415 -20.69 -17.88 14.57
N LYS A 416 -21.84 -18.54 14.67
CA LYS A 416 -23.12 -17.84 14.72
C LYS A 416 -23.33 -17.24 16.12
N PRO A 417 -24.18 -16.21 16.28
CA PRO A 417 -24.50 -15.65 17.58
C PRO A 417 -24.99 -16.71 18.58
N ASP A 418 -25.73 -17.71 18.12
CA ASP A 418 -26.24 -18.82 18.94
C ASP A 418 -25.17 -19.83 19.38
N GLU A 419 -23.99 -19.77 18.75
CA GLU A 419 -22.86 -20.67 19.02
C GLU A 419 -21.78 -20.00 19.90
N ILE A 420 -21.95 -18.72 20.26
CA ILE A 420 -21.07 -18.05 21.22
C ILE A 420 -21.13 -18.83 22.54
N PRO A 421 -19.99 -19.22 23.13
CA PRO A 421 -20.02 -19.92 24.41
C PRO A 421 -20.73 -19.07 25.46
N GLN A 422 -21.68 -19.68 26.16
CA GLN A 422 -22.34 -19.00 27.27
C GLN A 422 -21.34 -18.84 28.41
N SER A 423 -20.87 -17.60 28.58
CA SER A 423 -19.97 -17.19 29.67
C SER A 423 -20.75 -16.28 30.60
N ASP A 424 -20.37 -16.24 31.88
CA ASP A 424 -20.94 -15.26 32.82
C ASP A 424 -20.64 -13.82 32.39
N GLN A 425 -19.54 -13.61 31.65
CA GLN A 425 -19.09 -12.32 31.17
C GLN A 425 -18.57 -12.40 29.73
N LEU A 426 -18.95 -11.42 28.89
CA LEU A 426 -18.33 -11.22 27.58
C LEU A 426 -18.02 -9.74 27.33
N TRP A 427 -17.08 -9.47 26.44
CA TRP A 427 -16.82 -8.15 25.90
C TRP A 427 -17.26 -8.08 24.44
N TYR A 428 -17.99 -7.04 24.08
CA TYR A 428 -18.35 -6.73 22.71
C TYR A 428 -17.63 -5.47 22.25
N MET A 429 -16.87 -5.58 21.17
CA MET A 429 -16.22 -4.45 20.52
C MET A 429 -16.99 -4.05 19.26
N LYS A 430 -17.59 -2.88 19.31
CA LYS A 430 -18.42 -2.31 18.25
C LYS A 430 -17.77 -1.05 17.69
N GLN A 431 -17.46 -1.03 16.41
CA GLN A 431 -17.03 0.19 15.74
C GLN A 431 -18.18 0.80 14.95
N GLU A 432 -18.48 2.07 15.22
CA GLU A 432 -19.43 2.84 14.43
C GLU A 432 -18.84 3.12 13.05
N THR A 433 -19.60 2.73 12.03
CA THR A 433 -19.21 2.87 10.65
C THR A 433 -20.33 3.50 9.85
N ASP A 434 -19.93 4.22 8.81
CA ASP A 434 -20.84 4.92 7.92
C ASP A 434 -21.20 4.06 6.71
N TRP A 435 -20.85 2.78 6.77
CA TRP A 435 -21.19 1.77 5.78
C TRP A 435 -22.44 1.03 6.28
N PRO A 436 -23.65 1.34 5.75
CA PRO A 436 -24.90 0.87 6.32
C PRO A 436 -24.99 -0.66 6.53
N PRO A 437 -24.53 -1.51 5.59
CA PRO A 437 -24.53 -2.96 5.80
C PRO A 437 -23.74 -3.41 7.03
N TYR A 438 -22.60 -2.76 7.34
CA TYR A 438 -21.81 -3.11 8.51
C TYR A 438 -22.41 -2.57 9.80
N GLN A 439 -22.98 -1.37 9.74
CA GLN A 439 -23.64 -0.75 10.89
C GLN A 439 -24.87 -1.57 11.31
N GLU A 440 -25.70 -1.98 10.34
CA GLU A 440 -26.86 -2.84 10.57
C GLU A 440 -26.47 -4.19 11.19
N GLN A 441 -25.37 -4.79 10.73
CA GLN A 441 -24.81 -6.01 11.33
C GLN A 441 -24.36 -5.79 12.78
N ALA A 442 -23.67 -4.68 13.04
CA ALA A 442 -23.21 -4.30 14.38
C ALA A 442 -24.37 -4.16 15.37
N ASP A 443 -25.43 -3.50 14.91
CA ASP A 443 -26.62 -3.23 15.69
C ASP A 443 -27.43 -4.52 15.91
N SER A 444 -27.54 -5.37 14.90
CA SER A 444 -28.21 -6.68 15.00
C SER A 444 -27.53 -7.59 16.02
N LEU A 445 -26.20 -7.67 16.02
CA LEU A 445 -25.46 -8.47 17.00
C LEU A 445 -25.59 -7.89 18.42
N GLU A 446 -25.52 -6.57 18.57
CA GLU A 446 -25.73 -5.94 19.87
C GLU A 446 -27.13 -6.26 20.43
N ASN A 447 -28.16 -6.18 19.57
CA ASN A 447 -29.53 -6.52 19.93
C ASN A 447 -29.68 -8.01 20.30
N TYR A 448 -28.95 -8.90 19.62
CA TYR A 448 -28.90 -10.31 19.99
C TYR A 448 -28.30 -10.51 21.39
N LEU A 449 -27.14 -9.92 21.66
CA LEU A 449 -26.48 -10.04 22.97
C LEU A 449 -27.36 -9.52 24.11
N LYS A 450 -28.09 -8.41 23.88
CA LYS A 450 -29.03 -7.84 24.87
C LYS A 450 -30.19 -8.77 25.25
N LYS A 451 -30.48 -9.85 24.49
CA LYS A 451 -31.51 -10.83 24.85
C LYS A 451 -31.10 -11.74 26.00
N SER A 452 -29.80 -12.01 26.14
CA SER A 452 -29.27 -12.99 27.11
C SER A 452 -28.29 -12.38 28.10
N TYR A 453 -27.91 -11.12 27.91
CA TYR A 453 -26.93 -10.42 28.72
C TYR A 453 -27.38 -9.00 29.08
N VAL A 454 -26.98 -8.54 30.27
CA VAL A 454 -27.13 -7.17 30.73
C VAL A 454 -25.84 -6.42 30.53
N GLU A 455 -25.92 -5.23 29.94
CA GLU A 455 -24.80 -4.31 29.83
C GLU A 455 -24.36 -3.86 31.23
N LYS A 456 -23.07 -4.00 31.55
CA LYS A 456 -22.47 -3.58 32.81
C LYS A 456 -21.63 -2.32 32.68
N GLU A 457 -20.97 -2.17 31.53
CA GLU A 457 -20.05 -1.08 31.30
C GLU A 457 -19.97 -0.81 29.80
N ARG A 458 -19.94 0.47 29.42
CA ARG A 458 -19.65 0.91 28.07
C ARG A 458 -18.63 2.02 28.10
N LYS A 459 -17.60 1.86 27.28
CA LYS A 459 -16.55 2.86 27.08
C LYS A 459 -16.45 3.20 25.61
N THR A 460 -16.39 4.49 25.32
CA THR A 460 -16.28 4.99 23.95
C THR A 460 -14.90 5.58 23.75
N PHE A 461 -14.17 5.02 22.78
CA PHE A 461 -12.89 5.46 22.29
C PHE A 461 -13.11 5.94 20.85
N TYR A 462 -13.39 7.23 20.69
CA TYR A 462 -13.76 7.81 19.39
C TYR A 462 -14.95 7.09 18.74
N LYS A 463 -14.73 6.32 17.66
CA LYS A 463 -15.76 5.51 16.97
C LYS A 463 -15.87 4.09 17.50
N LEU A 464 -14.99 3.68 18.40
CA LEU A 464 -14.92 2.34 18.94
C LEU A 464 -15.58 2.27 20.32
N GLN A 465 -16.61 1.45 20.45
CA GLN A 465 -17.30 1.18 21.69
C GLN A 465 -16.85 -0.18 22.23
N LEU A 466 -16.37 -0.17 23.47
CA LEU A 466 -16.04 -1.35 24.24
C LEU A 466 -17.15 -1.57 25.27
N ILE A 467 -17.89 -2.66 25.13
CA ILE A 467 -19.09 -2.94 25.92
C ILE A 467 -18.89 -4.24 26.70
N LYS A 468 -19.07 -4.19 28.02
CA LYS A 468 -19.01 -5.35 28.90
C LYS A 468 -20.42 -5.85 29.18
N TYR A 469 -20.66 -7.11 28.90
CA TYR A 469 -21.93 -7.80 29.13
C TYR A 469 -21.77 -8.86 30.21
N LYS A 470 -22.79 -9.02 31.05
CA LYS A 470 -22.91 -10.10 32.05
C LYS A 470 -24.19 -10.88 31.82
N LYS A 471 -24.14 -12.21 31.86
CA LYS A 471 -25.31 -13.06 31.58
C LYS A 471 -26.46 -12.74 32.53
N ILE A 472 -27.69 -12.71 32.01
CA ILE A 472 -28.91 -12.64 32.83
C ILE A 472 -29.01 -13.98 33.57
N MET A 473 -29.08 -13.94 34.90
CA MET A 473 -29.26 -15.14 35.73
C MET A 473 -30.65 -15.74 35.54
#